data_AF-A0A4Q3WIW3-F1
#
_entry.id   AF-A0A4Q3WIW3-F1
#
_cell.length_a   1.000
_cell.length_b   1.000
_cell.length_c   1.000
_cell.angle_alpha   90.00
_cell.angle_beta   90.00
_cell.angle_gamma   90.00
#
_symmetry.space_group_name_H-M   'P 1'
#
loop_
_entity.id
_entity.type
_entity.pdbx_description
1 polymer ?
#
loop_
_entity_poly.entity_id
_entity_poly.type
_entity_poly.pdbx_seq_one_letter_code
_entity_poly.pdbx_strand_id
1 'polypeptide(L)'
;MPQAAMGTAQGFVQPNFGNAPLASRQLSPLYRQRAEAFNESLPATVDACLKTYFKDLNGMSPAAGMYVKVISQVEKPLIEHVLRYVRINQVRAASILGINRNTLRKKIQALNIDLDKLMSDVGH
;
A
#
# COMPACT_ATOMS: atom_id res chain seq x y z
N MET A 1 29.57 13.51 36.05
CA MET A 1 30.06 13.69 34.66
C MET A 1 29.57 12.50 33.83
N PRO A 2 28.56 12.64 32.96
CA PRO A 2 28.13 11.55 32.08
C PRO A 2 28.98 11.56 30.80
N GLN A 3 29.36 10.38 30.33
CA GLN A 3 30.02 10.20 29.04
C GLN A 3 29.04 9.53 28.08
N ALA A 4 28.85 10.16 26.93
CA ALA A 4 28.02 9.68 25.84
C ALA A 4 28.74 8.58 25.05
N ALA A 5 27.97 7.59 24.58
CA ALA A 5 28.32 6.81 23.40
C ALA A 5 27.04 6.52 22.59
N MET A 6 26.99 7.15 21.42
CA MET A 6 26.11 6.77 20.32
C MET A 6 26.56 5.41 19.75
N GLY A 7 25.63 4.61 19.23
CA GLY A 7 26.00 3.53 18.32
C GLY A 7 25.02 2.38 18.20
N THR A 8 24.20 2.44 17.14
CA THR A 8 23.80 1.30 16.31
C THR A 8 23.10 0.11 16.96
N ALA A 9 21.76 0.10 16.86
CA ALA A 9 21.03 -1.11 16.54
C ALA A 9 19.75 -0.73 15.78
N GLN A 10 19.83 -0.64 14.46
CA GLN A 10 18.66 -0.80 13.59
C GLN A 10 18.17 -2.25 13.73
N GLY A 11 17.52 -2.56 14.85
CA GLY A 11 16.72 -3.75 15.00
C GLY A 11 15.44 -3.54 14.21
N PHE A 12 15.42 -4.01 12.95
CA PHE A 12 14.17 -4.17 12.21
C PHE A 12 13.35 -5.25 12.92
N VAL A 13 12.61 -4.85 13.97
CA VAL A 13 11.67 -5.72 14.67
C VAL A 13 10.56 -6.03 13.67
N GLN A 14 10.64 -7.21 13.05
CA GLN A 14 9.51 -7.77 12.32
C GLN A 14 8.36 -7.91 13.32
N PRO A 15 7.23 -7.23 13.12
CA PRO A 15 6.15 -7.36 14.08
C PRO A 15 5.61 -8.79 13.99
N ASN A 16 5.57 -9.47 15.13
CA ASN A 16 5.01 -10.81 15.24
C ASN A 16 3.47 -10.70 15.15
N PHE A 17 2.93 -10.79 13.94
CA PHE A 17 1.49 -10.65 13.65
C PHE A 17 0.73 -11.97 13.86
N GLY A 18 0.79 -12.52 15.06
CA GLY A 18 -0.12 -13.60 15.48
C GLY A 18 -1.52 -13.03 15.72
N ASN A 19 -2.49 -13.46 14.89
CA ASN A 19 -3.96 -13.33 14.99
C ASN A 19 -4.53 -12.68 16.28
N ALA A 20 -4.44 -11.36 16.40
CA ALA A 20 -5.21 -10.59 17.37
C ALA A 20 -6.11 -9.59 16.63
N PRO A 21 -7.41 -9.47 16.97
CA PRO A 21 -8.28 -8.46 16.39
C PRO A 21 -7.74 -7.07 16.67
N LEU A 22 -7.77 -6.19 15.66
CA LEU A 22 -7.22 -4.82 15.66
C LEU A 22 -7.88 -3.85 16.67
N ALA A 23 -8.73 -4.32 17.59
CA ALA A 23 -9.63 -3.49 18.37
C ALA A 23 -9.18 -3.14 19.80
N SER A 24 -7.99 -3.51 20.28
CA SER A 24 -7.57 -3.13 21.65
C SER A 24 -6.07 -3.01 21.92
N ARG A 25 -5.20 -3.17 20.92
CA ARG A 25 -3.77 -2.90 21.11
C ARG A 25 -3.51 -1.44 20.75
N GLN A 26 -3.25 -0.61 21.76
CA GLN A 26 -2.89 0.79 21.61
C GLN A 26 -1.87 0.92 20.47
N LEU A 27 -2.31 1.47 19.32
CA LEU A 27 -1.42 1.75 18.20
C LEU A 27 -0.36 2.72 18.70
N SER A 28 0.91 2.52 18.30
CA SER A 28 1.95 3.46 18.67
C SER A 28 1.58 4.86 18.17
N PRO A 29 1.86 5.93 18.94
CA PRO A 29 1.56 7.31 18.51
C PRO A 29 2.11 7.64 17.12
N LEU A 30 3.28 7.08 16.77
CA LEU A 30 3.92 7.24 15.46
C LEU A 30 3.13 6.58 14.32
N TYR A 31 2.55 5.39 14.55
CA TYR A 31 1.75 4.72 13.53
C TYR A 31 0.48 5.51 13.24
N ARG A 32 -0.18 6.01 14.29
CA ARG A 32 -1.38 6.85 14.17
C ARG A 32 -1.08 8.12 13.38
N GLN A 33 -0.02 8.84 13.74
CA GLN A 33 0.39 10.06 13.04
C GLN A 33 0.66 9.81 11.55
N ARG A 34 1.34 8.71 11.20
CA ARG A 34 1.61 8.37 9.80
C ARG A 34 0.34 7.98 9.04
N ALA A 35 -0.60 7.29 9.69
CA ALA A 35 -1.88 6.95 9.09
C ALA A 35 -2.76 8.19 8.85
N GLU A 36 -2.80 9.12 9.81
CA GLU A 36 -3.50 10.40 9.66
C GLU A 36 -2.90 11.23 8.51
N ALA A 37 -1.57 11.38 8.48
CA ALA A 37 -0.88 12.07 7.38
C ALA A 37 -1.13 11.41 6.00
N PHE A 38 -1.18 10.08 5.95
CA PHE A 38 -1.52 9.35 4.72
C PHE A 38 -2.97 9.62 4.27
N ASN A 39 -3.92 9.59 5.22
CA ASN A 39 -5.33 9.85 4.96
C ASN A 39 -5.59 11.28 4.46
N GLU A 40 -4.76 12.24 4.86
CA GLU A 40 -4.84 13.63 4.37
C GLU A 40 -4.14 13.81 3.01
N SER A 41 -2.97 13.19 2.83
CA SER A 41 -2.13 13.43 1.65
C SER A 41 -2.61 12.69 0.40
N LEU A 42 -3.13 11.46 0.52
CA LEU A 42 -3.55 10.68 -0.65
C LEU A 42 -4.71 11.33 -1.41
N PRO A 43 -5.81 11.77 -0.77
CA PRO A 43 -6.91 12.45 -1.48
C PRO A 43 -6.45 13.73 -2.18
N ALA A 44 -5.61 14.54 -1.52
CA ALA A 44 -5.07 15.75 -2.10
C ALA A 44 -4.21 15.48 -3.35
N THR A 45 -3.41 14.41 -3.31
CA THR A 45 -2.57 13.99 -4.45
C THR A 45 -3.42 13.53 -5.63
N VAL A 46 -4.47 12.74 -5.36
CA VAL A 46 -5.40 12.27 -6.39
C VAL A 46 -6.16 13.44 -7.02
N ASP A 47 -6.65 14.38 -6.22
CA ASP A 47 -7.34 15.59 -6.71
C ASP A 47 -6.43 16.44 -7.61
N ALA A 48 -5.18 16.66 -7.21
CA ALA A 48 -4.21 17.37 -8.04
C ALA A 48 -3.94 16.66 -9.37
N CYS A 49 -3.81 15.33 -9.36
CA CYS A 49 -3.62 14.52 -10.56
C CYS A 49 -4.82 14.62 -11.51
N LEU A 50 -6.04 14.51 -10.98
CA LEU A 50 -7.27 14.61 -11.77
C LEU A 50 -7.46 16.01 -12.34
N LYS A 51 -7.19 17.07 -11.56
CA LYS A 51 -7.26 18.46 -12.05
C LYS A 51 -6.33 18.68 -13.24
N THR A 52 -5.09 18.19 -13.17
CA THR A 52 -4.16 18.25 -14.30
C THR A 52 -4.68 17.47 -15.50
N TYR A 53 -5.15 16.24 -15.30
CA TYR A 53 -5.73 15.43 -16.38
C TYR A 53 -6.89 16.11 -17.11
N PHE A 54 -7.86 16.66 -16.36
CA PHE A 54 -9.00 17.36 -16.96
C PHE A 54 -8.62 18.69 -17.62
N LYS A 55 -7.60 19.37 -17.12
CA LYS A 55 -7.04 20.56 -17.77
C LYS A 55 -6.43 20.20 -19.12
N ASP A 56 -5.68 19.10 -19.19
CA ASP A 56 -4.99 18.66 -20.41
C ASP A 56 -5.95 18.11 -21.48
N LEU A 57 -7.16 17.67 -21.09
CA LEU A 57 -8.19 17.26 -22.04
C LEU A 57 -8.66 18.40 -22.96
N ASN A 58 -8.40 19.67 -22.65
CA ASN A 58 -8.63 20.82 -23.56
C ASN A 58 -10.02 20.84 -24.23
N GLY A 59 -11.07 20.43 -23.51
CA GLY A 59 -12.45 20.38 -24.02
C GLY A 59 -12.86 19.06 -24.70
N MET A 60 -11.96 18.07 -24.77
CA MET A 60 -12.30 16.71 -25.17
C MET A 60 -12.98 15.96 -24.02
N SER A 61 -13.91 15.07 -24.36
CA SER A 61 -14.53 14.19 -23.37
C SER A 61 -13.55 13.10 -22.92
N PRO A 62 -13.51 12.75 -21.62
CA PRO A 62 -12.73 11.61 -21.13
C PRO A 62 -13.15 10.33 -21.84
N ALA A 63 -12.20 9.41 -22.04
CA ALA A 63 -12.51 8.10 -22.58
C ALA A 63 -13.50 7.34 -21.68
N ALA A 64 -14.43 6.60 -22.31
CA ALA A 64 -15.32 5.70 -21.60
C ALA A 64 -14.53 4.71 -20.72
N GLY A 65 -15.07 4.39 -19.54
CA GLY A 65 -14.40 3.50 -18.59
C GLY A 65 -13.29 4.15 -17.74
N MET A 66 -13.26 5.49 -17.64
CA MET A 66 -12.30 6.21 -16.80
C MET A 66 -12.26 5.69 -15.36
N TYR A 67 -13.41 5.39 -14.75
CA TYR A 67 -13.48 4.82 -13.40
C TYR A 67 -12.61 3.55 -13.28
N VAL A 68 -12.79 2.59 -14.18
CA VAL A 68 -12.03 1.33 -14.17
C VAL A 68 -10.54 1.59 -14.37
N LYS A 69 -10.17 2.50 -15.28
CA LYS A 69 -8.77 2.87 -15.52
C LYS A 69 -8.12 3.47 -14.27
N VAL A 70 -8.76 4.45 -13.64
CA VAL A 70 -8.22 5.10 -12.43
C VAL A 70 -8.11 4.10 -11.29
N ILE A 71 -9.17 3.33 -11.03
CA ILE A 71 -9.15 2.32 -9.96
C ILE A 71 -8.06 1.28 -10.20
N SER A 72 -7.86 0.80 -11.43
CA SER A 72 -6.76 -0.15 -11.72
C SER A 72 -5.37 0.45 -11.49
N GLN A 73 -5.18 1.74 -11.75
CA GLN A 73 -3.91 2.45 -11.53
C GLN A 73 -3.59 2.65 -10.05
N VAL A 74 -4.61 2.77 -9.20
CA VAL A 74 -4.42 2.88 -7.74
C VAL A 74 -4.32 1.50 -7.09
N GLU A 75 -5.16 0.56 -7.51
CA GLU A 75 -5.25 -0.76 -6.90
C GLU A 75 -4.00 -1.62 -7.17
N LYS A 76 -3.43 -1.56 -8.38
CA LYS A 76 -2.22 -2.30 -8.73
C LYS A 76 -1.04 -1.98 -7.79
N PRO A 77 -0.59 -0.72 -7.63
CA PRO A 77 0.53 -0.41 -6.74
C PRO A 77 0.19 -0.72 -5.28
N LEU A 78 -1.07 -0.53 -4.84
CA LEU A 78 -1.48 -0.92 -3.49
C LEU A 78 -1.23 -2.42 -3.23
N ILE A 79 -1.71 -3.29 -4.12
CA ILE A 79 -1.56 -4.73 -3.98
C ILE A 79 -0.08 -5.13 -4.06
N GLU A 80 0.69 -4.58 -5.01
CA GLU A 80 2.12 -4.87 -5.14
C GLU A 80 2.91 -4.50 -3.88
N HIS A 81 2.67 -3.33 -3.28
CA HIS A 81 3.35 -2.92 -2.06
C HIS A 81 3.05 -3.85 -0.88
N VAL A 82 1.79 -4.26 -0.73
CA VAL A 82 1.41 -5.20 0.34
C VAL A 82 2.01 -6.59 0.08
N LEU A 83 2.01 -7.06 -1.16
CA LEU A 83 2.63 -8.33 -1.53
C LEU A 83 4.14 -8.32 -1.26
N ARG A 84 4.85 -7.23 -1.58
CA ARG A 84 6.27 -7.06 -1.21
C ARG A 84 6.45 -7.08 0.30
N TYR A 85 5.64 -6.31 1.03
CA TYR A 85 5.71 -6.21 2.50
C TYR A 85 5.57 -7.57 3.18
N VAL A 86 4.69 -8.45 2.68
CA VAL A 86 4.47 -9.80 3.23
C VAL A 86 5.25 -10.90 2.54
N ARG A 87 6.24 -10.56 1.69
CA ARG A 87 7.05 -11.52 0.92
C ARG A 87 6.20 -12.53 0.13
N ILE A 88 5.24 -12.01 -0.63
CA ILE A 88 4.33 -12.75 -1.52
C ILE A 88 3.37 -13.71 -0.78
N ASN A 89 3.27 -13.61 0.55
CA ASN A 89 2.28 -14.37 1.31
C ASN A 89 0.85 -13.85 1.08
N GLN A 90 0.16 -14.38 0.07
CA GLN A 90 -1.17 -13.92 -0.33
C GLN A 90 -2.22 -14.00 0.79
N VAL A 91 -2.11 -14.97 1.71
CA VAL A 91 -3.04 -15.08 2.85
C VAL A 91 -2.88 -13.88 3.78
N ARG A 92 -1.62 -13.53 4.10
CA ARG A 92 -1.31 -12.35 4.92
C ARG A 92 -1.66 -11.05 4.19
N ALA A 93 -1.34 -10.96 2.89
CA ALA A 93 -1.69 -9.80 2.07
C ALA A 93 -3.20 -9.55 2.06
N ALA A 94 -4.01 -10.60 1.88
CA ALA A 94 -5.47 -10.51 1.90
C ALA A 94 -6.00 -10.02 3.26
N SER A 95 -5.39 -10.47 4.36
CA SER A 95 -5.72 -10.00 5.72
C SER A 95 -5.42 -8.50 5.90
N ILE A 96 -4.23 -8.05 5.47
CA ILE A 96 -3.83 -6.62 5.56
C ILE A 96 -4.74 -5.74 4.68
N LEU A 97 -5.06 -6.20 3.47
CA LEU A 97 -5.94 -5.49 2.54
C LEU A 97 -7.41 -5.53 2.96
N GLY A 98 -7.79 -6.40 3.92
CA GLY A 98 -9.17 -6.56 4.36
C GLY A 98 -10.09 -7.19 3.30
N ILE A 99 -9.54 -7.98 2.37
CA ILE A 99 -10.31 -8.64 1.30
C ILE A 99 -10.17 -10.16 1.37
N ASN A 100 -11.13 -10.87 0.77
CA ASN A 100 -11.02 -12.33 0.64
C ASN A 100 -9.80 -12.71 -0.22
N ARG A 101 -9.04 -13.74 0.18
CA ARG A 101 -7.91 -14.29 -0.60
C ARG A 101 -8.29 -14.64 -2.05
N ASN A 102 -9.48 -15.19 -2.27
CA ASN A 102 -9.97 -15.51 -3.62
C ASN A 102 -10.14 -14.24 -4.45
N THR A 103 -10.62 -13.16 -3.84
CA THR A 103 -10.72 -11.84 -4.46
C THR A 103 -9.34 -11.27 -4.76
N LEU A 104 -8.39 -11.37 -3.82
CA LEU A 104 -7.00 -10.95 -4.05
C LEU A 104 -6.39 -11.70 -5.25
N ARG A 105 -6.55 -13.03 -5.32
CA ARG A 105 -6.05 -13.83 -6.45
C ARG A 105 -6.65 -13.38 -7.79
N LYS A 106 -7.96 -13.13 -7.85
CA LYS A 106 -8.62 -12.60 -9.05
C LYS A 106 -8.08 -11.22 -9.43
N LYS A 107 -7.82 -10.35 -8.44
CA LYS A 107 -7.25 -9.01 -8.66
C LYS A 107 -5.81 -9.05 -9.17
N ILE A 108 -4.97 -9.95 -8.63
CA ILE A 108 -3.60 -10.18 -9.13
C ILE A 108 -3.62 -10.53 -10.63
N GLN A 109 -4.52 -11.43 -11.04
CA GLN A 109 -4.69 -11.82 -12.44
C GLN A 109 -5.24 -10.66 -13.29
N ALA A 110 -6.31 -10.00 -12.84
CA ALA A 110 -6.96 -8.92 -13.60
C ALA A 110 -6.06 -7.70 -13.81
N LEU A 111 -5.16 -7.41 -12.86
CA LEU A 111 -4.23 -6.27 -12.91
C LEU A 111 -2.88 -6.62 -13.55
N ASN A 112 -2.71 -7.88 -14.01
CA ASN A 112 -1.46 -8.40 -14.54
C ASN A 112 -0.27 -8.09 -13.61
N ILE A 113 -0.41 -8.48 -12.34
CA ILE A 113 0.66 -8.35 -11.35
C ILE A 113 1.58 -9.56 -11.50
N ASP A 114 2.82 -9.28 -11.88
CA ASP A 114 3.86 -10.28 -12.06
C ASP A 114 4.46 -10.66 -10.70
N LEU A 115 4.09 -11.83 -10.18
CA LEU A 115 4.59 -12.30 -8.89
C LEU A 115 6.06 -12.70 -8.94
N ASP A 116 6.55 -13.19 -10.08
CA ASP A 116 7.93 -13.65 -10.22
C ASP A 116 8.87 -12.44 -10.18
N LYS A 117 8.50 -11.35 -10.86
CA LYS A 117 9.18 -10.06 -10.74
C LYS A 117 9.18 -9.52 -9.31
N LEU A 118 8.06 -9.65 -8.59
CA LEU A 118 8.02 -9.19 -7.19
C LEU A 118 8.86 -10.06 -6.26
N MET A 119 9.05 -11.35 -6.58
CA MET A 119 9.93 -12.24 -5.82
C MET A 119 11.40 -11.88 -6.00
N SER A 120 11.83 -11.50 -7.21
CA SER A 120 13.22 -11.08 -7.45
C SER A 120 13.58 -9.80 -6.68
N ASP A 121 12.64 -8.86 -6.57
CA ASP A 121 12.86 -7.55 -5.92
C ASP A 121 12.99 -7.64 -4.38
N VAL A 122 12.55 -8.73 -3.76
CA VAL A 122 12.59 -8.93 -2.28
C VAL A 122 13.90 -9.57 -1.82
N GLY A 123 14.73 -10.05 -2.76
CA GLY A 123 15.95 -10.83 -2.50
C GLY A 123 17.27 -10.04 -2.49
N HIS A 124 17.25 -8.71 -2.46
CA HIS A 124 18.42 -7.83 -2.34
C HIS A 124 18.27 -6.90 -1.13
#